data_AF-A0A946A8I5-F1
#
_entry.id   AF-A0A946A8I5-F1
#
_cell.length_a   1.000
_cell.length_b   1.000
_cell.length_c   1.000
_cell.angle_alpha   90.00
_cell.angle_beta   90.00
_cell.angle_gamma   90.00
#
_symmetry.space_group_name_H-M   'P 1'
#
loop_
_entity.id
_entity.type
_entity.pdbx_description
1 polymer ?
#
loop_
_entity_poly.entity_id
_entity_poly.type
_entity_poly.pdbx_seq_one_letter_code
_entity_poly.pdbx_strand_id
1 'polypeptide(L)'
;MKDKKPLGHDAPAPDLADVWDQDILRKWLKTAKRLERDDVYKDAFRQLCSAEKRETDDPLELEFAGVICALEQALTEGLGKTKRLSPMRLKLGRSGVVKTMSDLVSKPTATDGFAELQAVGMGEFSAENLVLKHEGRFEPGVIAAAKARLAEQDTAPADA
;
A
#
# COMPACT_ATOMS: atom_id res chain seq x y z
N MET A 1 21.40 -19.79 1.16
CA MET A 1 20.08 -19.73 1.82
C MET A 1 20.30 -19.82 3.32
N LYS A 2 20.29 -18.68 4.02
CA LYS A 2 20.58 -18.62 5.47
C LYS A 2 19.35 -19.00 6.28
N ASP A 3 19.60 -19.66 7.40
CA ASP A 3 18.68 -20.23 8.37
C ASP A 3 17.49 -19.33 8.71
N LYS A 4 16.28 -19.74 8.33
CA LYS A 4 15.05 -19.12 8.85
C LYS A 4 14.60 -19.89 10.08
N LYS A 5 15.15 -19.51 11.23
CA LYS A 5 14.58 -19.84 12.55
C LYS A 5 13.09 -19.42 12.55
N PRO A 6 12.16 -20.24 13.07
CA PRO A 6 10.76 -19.84 13.10
C PRO A 6 10.64 -18.59 13.97
N LEU A 7 9.95 -17.58 13.44
CA LEU A 7 9.58 -16.38 14.19
C LEU A 7 8.85 -16.84 15.45
N GLY A 8 9.49 -16.72 16.61
CA GLY A 8 8.83 -16.87 17.90
C GLY A 8 8.12 -15.57 18.26
N HIS A 9 7.10 -15.62 19.12
CA HIS A 9 6.41 -14.42 19.59
C HIS A 9 7.41 -13.40 20.18
N ASP A 10 8.43 -13.86 20.94
CA ASP A 10 9.43 -13.00 21.57
C ASP A 10 10.74 -12.86 20.77
N ALA A 11 10.82 -13.41 19.55
CA ALA A 11 12.05 -13.32 18.76
C ALA A 11 12.23 -11.89 18.19
N PRO A 12 13.47 -11.38 18.08
CA PRO A 12 13.70 -10.10 17.42
C PRO A 12 13.15 -10.12 15.99
N ALA A 13 12.60 -9.00 15.53
CA ALA A 13 12.11 -8.87 14.16
C ALA A 13 13.25 -9.19 13.17
N PRO A 14 12.99 -10.02 12.15
CA PRO A 14 13.96 -10.29 11.12
C PRO A 14 14.15 -9.02 10.27
N ASP A 15 15.38 -8.78 9.83
CA ASP A 15 15.60 -7.80 8.78
C ASP A 15 15.08 -8.35 7.44
N LEU A 16 14.09 -7.67 6.87
CA LEU A 16 13.46 -8.04 5.60
C LEU A 16 13.89 -7.15 4.43
N ALA A 17 14.75 -6.14 4.64
CA ALA A 17 15.06 -5.11 3.64
C ALA A 17 15.60 -5.67 2.31
N ASP A 18 16.29 -6.82 2.35
CA ASP A 18 16.87 -7.48 1.17
C ASP A 18 16.03 -8.65 0.63
N VAL A 19 14.81 -8.82 1.13
CA VAL A 19 13.90 -9.87 0.65
C VAL A 19 13.09 -9.32 -0.52
N TRP A 20 13.35 -9.83 -1.72
CA TRP A 20 12.68 -9.40 -2.96
C TRP A 20 11.69 -10.43 -3.53
N ASP A 21 11.53 -11.56 -2.85
CA ASP A 21 10.59 -12.62 -3.22
C ASP A 21 9.23 -12.35 -2.55
N GLN A 22 8.23 -12.04 -3.37
CA GLN A 22 6.89 -11.70 -2.88
C GLN A 22 6.19 -12.87 -2.18
N ASP A 23 6.44 -14.12 -2.57
CA ASP A 23 5.82 -15.28 -1.93
C ASP A 23 6.40 -15.50 -0.53
N ILE A 24 7.69 -15.23 -0.37
CA ILE A 24 8.34 -15.20 0.95
C ILE A 24 7.74 -14.10 1.82
N LEU A 25 7.55 -12.89 1.30
CA LEU A 25 6.99 -11.76 2.05
C LEU A 25 5.54 -12.01 2.46
N ARG A 26 4.72 -12.60 1.58
CA ARG A 26 3.34 -13.00 1.92
C ARG A 26 3.29 -14.08 3.00
N LYS A 27 4.26 -15.00 3.03
CA LYS A 27 4.39 -15.97 4.15
C LYS A 27 4.75 -15.27 5.46
N TRP A 28 5.61 -14.25 5.41
CA TRP A 28 5.92 -13.43 6.58
C TRP A 28 4.69 -12.70 7.10
N LEU A 29 3.90 -12.04 6.24
CA LEU A 29 2.64 -11.39 6.62
C LEU A 29 1.70 -12.35 7.34
N LYS A 30 1.45 -13.53 6.76
CA LYS A 30 0.57 -14.55 7.36
C LYS A 30 1.10 -15.04 8.72
N THR A 31 2.42 -15.21 8.82
CA THR A 31 3.06 -15.69 10.05
C THR A 31 3.02 -14.64 11.15
N ALA A 32 3.34 -13.38 10.81
CA ALA A 32 3.30 -12.24 11.72
C ALA A 32 1.88 -12.03 12.27
N LYS A 33 0.87 -12.05 11.40
CA LYS A 33 -0.54 -11.94 11.79
C LYS A 33 -0.98 -13.05 12.74
N ARG A 34 -0.57 -14.31 12.49
CA ARG A 34 -0.86 -15.46 13.37
C ARG A 34 -0.19 -15.35 14.74
N LEU A 35 0.93 -14.64 14.83
CA LEU A 35 1.71 -14.47 16.06
C LEU A 35 1.47 -13.11 16.73
N GLU A 36 0.54 -12.31 16.21
CA GLU A 36 0.22 -10.96 16.69
C GLU A 36 1.45 -10.04 16.72
N ARG A 37 2.31 -10.17 15.69
CA ARG A 37 3.55 -9.42 15.53
C ARG A 37 3.39 -8.29 14.51
N ASP A 38 2.81 -7.19 14.96
CA ASP A 38 2.55 -6.02 14.12
C ASP A 38 3.83 -5.39 13.56
N ASP A 39 4.93 -5.42 14.30
CA ASP A 39 6.24 -4.95 13.84
C ASP A 39 6.68 -5.70 12.58
N VAL A 40 6.67 -7.04 12.62
CA VAL A 40 7.05 -7.89 11.49
C VAL A 40 6.02 -7.83 10.37
N TYR A 41 4.73 -7.70 10.69
CA TYR A 41 3.69 -7.51 9.69
C TYR A 41 3.95 -6.23 8.89
N LYS A 42 4.18 -5.10 9.58
CA LYS A 42 4.39 -3.81 8.94
C LYS A 42 5.65 -3.79 8.07
N ASP A 43 6.74 -4.38 8.55
CA ASP A 43 7.99 -4.44 7.79
C ASP A 43 7.88 -5.36 6.57
N ALA A 44 7.23 -6.53 6.72
CA ALA A 44 6.97 -7.42 5.59
C ALA A 44 6.04 -6.78 4.56
N PHE A 45 5.06 -5.99 4.99
CA PHE A 45 4.12 -5.29 4.11
C PHE A 45 4.85 -4.23 3.29
N ARG A 46 5.64 -3.37 3.96
CA ARG A 46 6.43 -2.33 3.27
C ARG A 46 7.36 -2.95 2.24
N GLN A 47 8.08 -3.99 2.64
CA GLN A 47 8.98 -4.69 1.73
C GLN A 47 8.23 -5.36 0.57
N LEU A 48 7.03 -5.91 0.79
CA LEU A 48 6.20 -6.48 -0.28
C LEU A 48 5.85 -5.42 -1.33
N CYS A 49 5.48 -4.22 -0.89
CA CYS A 49 5.18 -3.11 -1.78
C CYS A 49 6.42 -2.63 -2.53
N SER A 50 7.56 -2.53 -1.86
CA SER A 50 8.85 -2.17 -2.49
C SER A 50 9.35 -3.23 -3.47
N ALA A 51 9.04 -4.51 -3.25
CA ALA A 51 9.38 -5.60 -4.14
C ALA A 51 8.46 -5.71 -5.37
N GLU A 52 7.43 -4.87 -5.50
CA GLU A 52 6.62 -4.79 -6.72
C GLU A 52 7.48 -4.27 -7.87
N LYS A 53 7.65 -5.10 -8.89
CA LYS A 53 8.47 -4.76 -10.06
C LYS A 53 7.64 -4.06 -11.12
N ARG A 54 8.24 -3.08 -11.79
CA ARG A 54 7.71 -2.46 -13.00
C ARG A 54 8.85 -2.10 -13.94
N GLU A 55 8.65 -2.29 -15.24
CA GLU A 55 9.60 -1.87 -16.27
C GLU A 55 9.37 -0.39 -16.59
N THR A 56 9.88 0.48 -15.73
CA THR A 56 9.79 1.95 -15.89
C THR A 56 10.89 2.64 -15.09
N ASP A 57 11.38 3.76 -15.61
CA ASP A 57 12.37 4.60 -14.92
C ASP A 57 11.71 5.82 -14.25
N ASP A 58 10.38 6.00 -14.38
CA ASP A 58 9.67 7.10 -13.73
C ASP A 58 9.46 6.80 -12.23
N PRO A 59 10.01 7.62 -11.31
CA PRO A 59 9.88 7.40 -9.87
C PRO A 59 8.44 7.34 -9.39
N LEU A 60 7.54 8.16 -9.94
CA LEU A 60 6.12 8.16 -9.56
C LEU A 60 5.46 6.85 -10.00
N GLU A 61 5.83 6.33 -11.17
CA GLU A 61 5.31 5.06 -11.66
C GLU A 61 5.77 3.85 -10.86
N LEU A 62 7.02 3.88 -10.38
CA LEU A 62 7.59 2.86 -9.49
C LEU A 62 6.89 2.87 -8.13
N GLU A 63 6.77 4.05 -7.50
CA GLU A 63 6.10 4.17 -6.21
C GLU A 63 4.62 3.81 -6.28
N PHE A 64 3.93 4.19 -7.36
CA PHE A 64 2.53 3.84 -7.53
C PHE A 64 2.30 2.33 -7.74
N ALA A 65 3.30 1.59 -8.24
CA ALA A 65 3.23 0.14 -8.28
C ALA A 65 3.15 -0.45 -6.85
N GLY A 66 3.94 0.10 -5.92
CA GLY A 66 3.87 -0.23 -4.50
C GLY A 66 2.49 0.06 -3.89
N VAL A 67 1.87 1.19 -4.24
CA VAL A 67 0.49 1.55 -3.85
C VAL A 67 -0.52 0.52 -4.35
N ILE A 68 -0.45 0.11 -5.63
CA ILE A 68 -1.35 -0.92 -6.18
C ILE A 68 -1.17 -2.25 -5.43
N CYS A 69 0.08 -2.64 -5.16
CA CYS A 69 0.38 -3.85 -4.39
C CYS A 69 -0.22 -3.79 -2.97
N ALA A 70 -0.07 -2.64 -2.29
CA ALA A 70 -0.65 -2.38 -0.98
C ALA A 70 -2.18 -2.52 -0.98
N LEU A 71 -2.85 -1.88 -1.94
CA LEU A 71 -4.31 -1.94 -2.07
C LEU A 71 -4.79 -3.38 -2.35
N GLU A 72 -4.13 -4.12 -3.24
CA GLU A 72 -4.45 -5.52 -3.52
C GLU A 72 -4.28 -6.41 -2.27
N GLN A 73 -3.22 -6.17 -1.48
CA GLN A 73 -2.97 -6.89 -0.23
C GLN A 73 -4.04 -6.57 0.82
N ALA A 74 -4.30 -5.28 1.09
CA ALA A 74 -5.31 -4.86 2.07
C ALA A 74 -6.71 -5.38 1.71
N LEU A 75 -7.13 -5.24 0.45
CA LEU A 75 -8.41 -5.78 -0.02
C LEU A 75 -8.47 -7.31 0.06
N THR A 76 -7.36 -8.00 -0.20
CA THR A 76 -7.31 -9.47 -0.06
C THR A 76 -7.53 -9.89 1.39
N GLU A 77 -6.97 -9.14 2.34
CA GLU A 77 -7.15 -9.39 3.76
C GLU A 77 -8.56 -9.08 4.23
N GLY A 78 -9.10 -7.91 3.90
CA GLY A 78 -10.47 -7.51 4.28
C GLY A 78 -11.53 -8.45 3.71
N LEU A 79 -11.37 -8.91 2.45
CA LEU A 79 -12.33 -9.82 1.80
C LEU A 79 -12.11 -11.30 2.13
N GLY A 80 -10.99 -11.69 2.75
CA GLY A 80 -10.60 -13.08 2.97
C GLY A 80 -10.35 -13.90 1.70
N LYS A 81 -10.26 -13.24 0.53
CA LYS A 81 -10.01 -13.87 -0.78
C LYS A 81 -9.15 -12.96 -1.64
N THR A 82 -8.32 -13.57 -2.50
CA THR A 82 -7.42 -12.83 -3.38
C THR A 82 -8.16 -11.80 -4.24
N LYS A 83 -7.76 -10.53 -4.12
CA LYS A 83 -8.24 -9.42 -4.95
C LYS A 83 -7.10 -8.88 -5.79
N ARG A 84 -7.34 -8.80 -7.11
CA ARG A 84 -6.46 -8.11 -8.06
C ARG A 84 -7.18 -6.88 -8.61
N LEU A 85 -6.47 -5.76 -8.72
CA LEU A 85 -6.96 -4.51 -9.28
C LEU A 85 -6.67 -4.44 -10.78
N SER A 86 -7.00 -5.50 -11.52
CA SER A 86 -6.75 -5.59 -12.97
C SER A 86 -7.33 -4.41 -13.76
N PRO A 87 -8.55 -3.89 -13.48
CA PRO A 87 -9.06 -2.70 -14.17
C PRO A 87 -8.18 -1.45 -13.96
N MET A 88 -7.60 -1.29 -12.78
CA MET A 88 -6.68 -0.18 -12.47
C MET A 88 -5.38 -0.32 -13.24
N ARG A 89 -4.80 -1.53 -13.26
CA ARG A 89 -3.58 -1.84 -14.03
C ARG A 89 -3.78 -1.61 -15.53
N LEU A 90 -4.94 -1.98 -16.08
CA LEU A 90 -5.31 -1.68 -17.46
C LEU A 90 -5.48 -0.17 -17.71
N LYS A 91 -6.12 0.54 -16.78
CA LYS A 91 -6.28 2.00 -16.88
C LYS A 91 -4.93 2.71 -16.86
N LEU A 92 -4.01 2.27 -16.01
CA LEU A 92 -2.66 2.80 -15.91
C LEU A 92 -1.91 2.71 -17.25
N GLY A 93 -1.97 1.57 -17.92
CA GLY A 93 -1.37 1.41 -19.26
C GLY A 93 -2.02 2.26 -20.36
N ARG A 94 -3.28 2.68 -20.19
CA ARG A 94 -4.02 3.50 -21.17
C ARG A 94 -3.90 5.01 -20.93
N SER A 95 -3.92 5.43 -19.67
CA SER A 95 -4.06 6.84 -19.26
C SER A 95 -2.81 7.41 -18.57
N GLY A 96 -1.86 6.56 -18.19
CA GLY A 96 -0.69 6.96 -17.41
C GLY A 96 -0.99 7.15 -15.92
N VAL A 97 0.07 7.27 -15.12
CA VAL A 97 -0.01 7.33 -13.66
C VAL A 97 -0.69 8.59 -13.14
N VAL A 98 -0.31 9.77 -13.65
CA VAL A 98 -0.82 11.06 -13.18
C VAL A 98 -2.34 11.12 -13.33
N LYS A 99 -2.87 10.84 -14.53
CA LYS A 99 -4.32 10.84 -14.76
C LYS A 99 -5.05 9.81 -13.91
N THR A 100 -4.48 8.61 -13.77
CA THR A 100 -5.09 7.54 -12.97
C THR A 100 -5.21 7.95 -11.50
N MET A 101 -4.17 8.55 -10.93
CA MET A 101 -4.16 9.06 -9.56
C MET A 101 -5.08 10.27 -9.39
N SER A 102 -5.05 11.23 -10.32
CA SER A 102 -5.97 12.39 -10.30
C SER A 102 -7.43 11.95 -10.27
N ASP A 103 -7.80 10.98 -11.10
CA ASP A 103 -9.16 10.43 -11.15
C ASP A 103 -9.53 9.64 -9.88
N LEU A 104 -8.54 9.05 -9.20
CA LEU A 104 -8.76 8.31 -7.95
C LEU A 104 -8.95 9.27 -6.78
N VAL A 105 -8.06 10.25 -6.66
CA VAL A 105 -8.04 11.24 -5.57
C VAL A 105 -9.22 12.21 -5.69
N SER A 106 -9.62 12.60 -6.89
CA SER A 106 -10.71 13.56 -7.09
C SER A 106 -12.12 12.99 -6.87
N LYS A 107 -12.26 11.70 -6.54
CA LYS A 107 -13.59 11.12 -6.25
C LYS A 107 -14.19 11.79 -4.99
N PRO A 108 -15.51 12.00 -4.93
CA PRO A 108 -16.14 12.55 -3.73
C PRO A 108 -16.00 11.64 -2.52
N THR A 109 -16.05 10.32 -2.75
CA THR A 109 -15.94 9.31 -1.70
C THR A 109 -14.61 8.58 -1.78
N ALA A 110 -14.04 8.30 -0.62
CA ALA A 110 -12.90 7.40 -0.51
C ALA A 110 -13.25 6.03 -1.08
N THR A 111 -12.25 5.39 -1.71
CA THR A 111 -12.42 4.02 -2.21
C THR A 111 -12.30 3.00 -1.08
N ASP A 112 -12.93 1.84 -1.22
CA ASP A 112 -12.80 0.73 -0.25
C ASP A 112 -11.33 0.42 0.06
N GLY A 113 -10.46 0.38 -0.96
CA GLY A 113 -9.04 0.13 -0.76
C GLY A 113 -8.33 1.17 0.12
N PHE A 114 -8.79 2.42 0.11
CA PHE A 114 -8.27 3.45 1.00
C PHE A 114 -8.68 3.18 2.45
N ALA A 115 -9.94 2.83 2.70
CA ALA A 115 -10.41 2.45 4.03
C ALA A 115 -9.70 1.18 4.55
N GLU A 116 -9.50 0.18 3.69
CA GLU A 116 -8.78 -1.05 4.04
C GLU A 116 -7.32 -0.80 4.39
N LEU A 117 -6.63 0.10 3.68
CA LEU A 117 -5.26 0.49 4.03
C LEU A 117 -5.18 1.10 5.43
N GLN A 118 -6.15 1.91 5.82
CA GLN A 118 -6.21 2.43 7.19
C GLN A 118 -6.43 1.32 8.21
N ALA A 119 -7.38 0.41 7.92
CA ALA A 119 -7.73 -0.68 8.82
C ALA A 119 -6.55 -1.60 9.13
N VAL A 120 -5.62 -1.77 8.18
CA VAL A 120 -4.39 -2.55 8.37
C VAL A 120 -3.16 -1.72 8.77
N GLY A 121 -3.35 -0.43 9.06
CA GLY A 121 -2.27 0.48 9.49
C GLY A 121 -1.21 0.75 8.42
N MET A 122 -1.60 0.75 7.14
CA MET A 122 -0.77 0.97 5.94
C MET A 122 -1.21 2.20 5.14
N GLY A 123 -1.78 3.20 5.83
CA GLY A 123 -2.26 4.44 5.22
C GLY A 123 -1.18 5.22 4.47
N GLU A 124 0.10 5.02 4.81
CA GLU A 124 1.22 5.62 4.07
C GLU A 124 1.25 5.22 2.59
N PHE A 125 0.66 4.09 2.22
CA PHE A 125 0.54 3.61 0.84
C PHE A 125 -0.70 4.12 0.11
N SER A 126 -1.35 5.18 0.60
CA SER A 126 -2.49 5.80 -0.08
C SER A 126 -2.05 6.59 -1.33
N ALA A 127 -2.95 6.72 -2.30
CA ALA A 127 -2.68 7.53 -3.49
C ALA A 127 -2.56 9.02 -3.14
N GLU A 128 -3.27 9.45 -2.11
CA GLU A 128 -3.28 10.79 -1.56
C GLU A 128 -1.90 11.15 -1.01
N ASN A 129 -1.31 10.29 -0.18
CA ASN A 129 0.05 10.47 0.32
C ASN A 129 1.07 10.56 -0.83
N LEU A 130 0.89 9.73 -1.86
CA LEU A 130 1.77 9.77 -3.03
C LEU A 130 1.58 11.05 -3.88
N VAL A 131 0.35 11.57 -4.01
CA VAL A 131 0.09 12.89 -4.61
C VAL A 131 0.82 13.99 -3.83
N LEU A 132 0.76 13.98 -2.50
CA LEU A 132 1.43 14.98 -1.66
C LEU A 132 2.96 14.86 -1.70
N LYS A 133 3.49 13.66 -1.88
CA LYS A 133 4.94 13.47 -2.08
C LYS A 133 5.42 14.02 -3.42
N HIS A 134 4.57 13.95 -4.45
CA HIS A 134 4.89 14.34 -5.82
C HIS A 134 4.04 15.53 -6.29
N GLU A 135 3.76 16.50 -5.42
CA GLU A 135 2.84 17.63 -5.69
C GLU A 135 3.12 18.31 -7.04
N GLY A 136 4.40 18.49 -7.41
CA GLY A 136 4.80 19.12 -8.68
C GLY A 136 4.37 18.37 -9.96
N ARG A 137 3.75 17.19 -9.85
CA ARG A 137 3.22 16.39 -10.97
C ARG A 137 1.69 16.53 -11.12
N PHE A 138 1.03 17.19 -10.18
CA PHE A 138 -0.43 17.21 -10.08
C PHE A 138 -0.99 18.64 -10.11
N GLU A 139 -2.22 18.76 -10.61
CA GLU A 139 -2.94 20.02 -10.60
C GLU A 139 -3.30 20.44 -9.16
N PRO A 140 -3.36 21.75 -8.85
CA PRO A 140 -3.67 22.24 -7.50
C PRO A 140 -4.97 21.68 -6.92
N GLY A 141 -5.99 21.44 -7.74
CA GLY A 141 -7.26 20.85 -7.30
C GLY A 141 -7.11 19.39 -6.82
N VAL A 142 -6.21 18.62 -7.43
CA VAL A 142 -5.92 17.23 -7.02
C VAL A 142 -5.16 17.22 -5.70
N ILE A 143 -4.20 18.13 -5.54
CA ILE A 143 -3.45 18.29 -4.29
C ILE A 143 -4.40 18.70 -3.15
N ALA A 144 -5.30 19.66 -3.41
CA ALA A 144 -6.30 20.08 -2.43
C ALA A 144 -7.23 18.92 -2.02
N ALA A 145 -7.68 18.11 -2.99
CA ALA A 145 -8.49 16.92 -2.72
C ALA A 145 -7.73 15.88 -1.87
N ALA A 146 -6.45 15.63 -2.16
CA ALA A 146 -5.61 14.74 -1.35
C ALA A 146 -5.49 15.25 0.10
N LYS A 147 -5.23 16.55 0.30
CA LYS A 147 -5.13 17.17 1.64
C LYS A 147 -6.46 17.06 2.39
N ALA A 148 -7.58 17.35 1.74
CA ALA A 148 -8.90 17.26 2.34
C ALA A 148 -9.19 15.83 2.82
N ARG A 149 -8.93 14.83 1.97
CA ARG A 149 -9.19 13.42 2.33
C ARG A 149 -8.33 12.94 3.50
N LEU A 150 -7.05 13.32 3.55
CA LEU A 150 -6.18 12.96 4.68
C LEU A 150 -6.59 13.69 5.96
N ALA A 151 -7.02 14.95 5.87
CA ALA A 151 -7.50 15.71 7.03
C ALA A 151 -8.82 15.14 7.61
N GLU A 152 -9.73 14.65 6.75
CA GLU A 152 -10.95 13.96 7.21
C GLU A 152 -10.62 12.76 8.10
N GLN A 153 -9.51 12.06 7.85
CA GLN A 153 -9.07 10.94 8.67
C GLN A 153 -8.54 11.38 10.03
N ASP A 154 -7.77 12.46 10.09
CA ASP A 154 -7.26 13.01 11.35
C ASP A 154 -8.40 13.51 12.26
N THR A 155 -9.54 13.85 11.68
CA THR A 155 -10.73 14.32 12.43
C THR A 155 -11.74 13.22 12.76
N ALA A 156 -11.61 12.01 12.21
CA ALA A 156 -12.46 10.89 12.56
C ALA A 156 -12.00 10.29 13.90
N PRO A 157 -12.84 10.26 14.95
CA PRO A 157 -12.42 9.74 16.26
C PRO A 157 -12.06 8.26 16.17
N ALA A 158 -10.92 7.90 16.76
CA ALA A 158 -10.36 6.55 16.83
C ALA A 158 -11.13 5.58 17.76
N ASP A 159 -12.40 5.86 18.06
CA ASP A 159 -13.22 5.10 19.00
C ASP A 159 -14.55 4.68 18.36
N ALA A 160 -14.67 3.38 18.05
CA ALA A 160 -15.91 2.62 18.02
C ALA A 160 -15.63 1.13 18.28
#